data_AF-A0A3P7KH44-F1
#
_entry.id   AF-A0A3P7KH44-F1
#
_cell.length_a   1.000
_cell.length_b   1.000
_cell.length_c   1.000
_cell.angle_alpha   90.00
_cell.angle_beta   90.00
_cell.angle_gamma   90.00
#
_symmetry.space_group_name_H-M   'P 1'
#
loop_
_entity.id
_entity.type
_entity.pdbx_description
1 polymer ?
#
loop_
_entity_poly.entity_id
_entity_poly.type
_entity_poly.pdbx_seq_one_letter_code
_entity_poly.pdbx_strand_id
1 'polypeptide(L)'
;MIASYCNHCRLEYSPPSCGLGNGAYSMIDFVRACAGQEIIIPEGQVMVIDASKISEIELLAFCSRAIYMEVCIVMTGTEYRRLQCPHLKQVKPCKSGMPIFTITRNQYLTAVDIPDKVRYPQHEKLFLVKENVRLPVKVIQRLKKMCTHCEIEGFFSKCSGLGRITNVAEFVKRCIGQPIISPGPNVVLEVDLSNVPEKQLNALFAEVVEMQMCVTISGSSVKKLSFPKLTRWLSCAPGKDPLTLTYNFELIFVEFPSCGRQCIQSATIRSNPKLPRAVIDIMVGYISRSVIEYYVPSCGLGIGGFTEIDFVRACAGKPYIKAEGIQMVIDAREVSEMEMNAFCSNAVYMEVCIVMTMTNYRSLRCPHLKYIKSCKPGTPAFTIVQNSYLSVIEIPPNVHYPKNEKILLVGMNRKIPSANIQ
;
A
#
# COMPACT_ATOMS: atom_id res chain seq x y z
N MET A 1 -47.63 -45.90 -6.69
CA MET A 1 -47.01 -47.11 -6.11
C MET A 1 -46.33 -46.88 -4.74
N ILE A 2 -45.98 -45.64 -4.32
CA ILE A 2 -45.43 -45.36 -2.96
C ILE A 2 -46.54 -45.25 -1.90
N ALA A 3 -47.72 -44.74 -2.28
CA ALA A 3 -48.87 -44.59 -1.38
C ALA A 3 -49.39 -45.93 -0.82
N SER A 4 -49.09 -47.07 -1.43
CA SER A 4 -49.50 -48.41 -0.94
C SER A 4 -48.62 -48.96 0.19
N TYR A 5 -47.50 -48.29 0.50
CA TYR A 5 -46.53 -48.76 1.51
C TYR A 5 -46.39 -47.81 2.70
N CYS A 6 -47.08 -46.66 2.71
CA CYS A 6 -46.96 -45.71 3.81
C CYS A 6 -48.28 -44.97 4.06
N ASN A 7 -49.06 -45.47 5.02
CA ASN A 7 -50.39 -44.98 5.35
C ASN A 7 -50.40 -43.62 6.07
N HIS A 8 -49.22 -43.05 6.40
CA HIS A 8 -49.06 -41.76 7.07
C HIS A 8 -47.97 -40.88 6.41
N CYS A 9 -47.58 -41.17 5.17
CA CYS A 9 -46.59 -40.32 4.48
C CYS A 9 -47.25 -39.06 3.92
N ARG A 10 -46.73 -37.91 4.31
CA ARG A 10 -46.99 -36.65 3.61
C ARG A 10 -46.04 -36.60 2.41
N LEU A 11 -46.53 -37.03 1.25
CA LEU A 11 -45.78 -36.94 0.00
C LEU A 11 -45.85 -35.49 -0.51
N GLU A 12 -44.79 -34.73 -0.30
CA GLU A 12 -44.64 -33.41 -0.90
C GLU A 12 -44.06 -33.57 -2.31
N TYR A 13 -44.84 -33.16 -3.32
CA TYR A 13 -44.38 -33.12 -4.70
C TYR A 13 -43.44 -31.93 -4.87
N SER A 14 -42.17 -32.19 -5.13
CA SER A 14 -41.22 -31.16 -5.53
C SER A 14 -41.30 -31.01 -7.05
N PRO A 15 -41.76 -29.87 -7.58
CA PRO A 15 -41.90 -29.68 -9.02
C PRO A 15 -40.53 -29.72 -9.72
N PRO A 16 -40.42 -30.33 -10.92
CA PRO A 16 -39.18 -30.40 -11.68
C PRO A 16 -38.56 -29.02 -11.86
N SER A 17 -37.24 -28.92 -11.70
CA SER A 17 -36.50 -27.68 -11.93
C SER A 17 -37.09 -26.48 -11.19
N CYS A 18 -37.59 -26.71 -9.96
CA CYS A 18 -38.22 -25.69 -9.11
C CYS A 18 -39.44 -25.00 -9.75
N GLY A 19 -40.20 -25.72 -10.60
CA GLY A 19 -41.39 -25.21 -11.26
C GLY A 19 -41.17 -24.69 -12.69
N LEU A 20 -39.94 -24.73 -13.20
CA LEU A 20 -39.63 -24.39 -14.59
C LEU A 20 -39.96 -25.53 -15.59
N GLY A 21 -40.21 -26.73 -15.08
CA GLY A 21 -40.49 -27.91 -15.90
C GLY A 21 -39.24 -28.42 -16.63
N ASN A 22 -39.47 -29.10 -17.76
CA ASN A 22 -38.43 -29.81 -18.52
C ASN A 22 -38.02 -29.07 -19.81
N GLY A 23 -38.47 -27.82 -19.97
CA GLY A 23 -38.09 -26.97 -21.10
C GLY A 23 -36.70 -26.35 -20.92
N ALA A 24 -36.19 -25.69 -21.96
CA ALA A 24 -34.97 -24.91 -21.85
C ALA A 24 -35.22 -23.64 -21.01
N TYR A 25 -34.38 -23.42 -19.99
CA TYR A 25 -34.40 -22.22 -19.17
C TYR A 25 -32.98 -21.75 -18.88
N SER A 26 -32.80 -20.46 -18.66
CA SER A 26 -31.47 -19.90 -18.38
C SER A 26 -31.01 -20.23 -16.96
N MET A 27 -29.69 -20.14 -16.74
CA MET A 27 -29.12 -20.25 -15.40
C MET A 27 -29.71 -19.23 -14.42
N ILE A 28 -29.95 -18.00 -14.87
CA ILE A 28 -30.50 -16.92 -14.04
C ILE A 28 -31.96 -17.24 -13.66
N ASP A 29 -32.76 -17.73 -14.60
CA ASP A 29 -34.15 -18.14 -14.32
C ASP A 29 -34.18 -19.30 -13.32
N PHE A 30 -33.28 -20.28 -13.47
CA PHE A 30 -33.15 -21.39 -12.53
C PHE A 30 -32.80 -20.93 -11.12
N VAL A 31 -31.80 -20.06 -10.98
CA VAL A 31 -31.39 -19.51 -9.67
C VAL A 31 -32.56 -18.79 -8.99
N ARG A 32 -33.33 -18.01 -9.75
CA ARG A 32 -34.49 -17.27 -9.22
C ARG A 32 -35.65 -18.19 -8.85
N ALA A 33 -35.97 -19.17 -9.70
CA ALA A 33 -37.05 -20.12 -9.44
C ALA A 33 -36.75 -21.03 -8.24
N CYS A 34 -35.49 -21.42 -8.07
CA CYS A 34 -35.05 -22.29 -6.97
C CYS A 34 -34.76 -21.55 -5.66
N ALA A 35 -34.94 -20.23 -5.60
CA ALA A 35 -34.79 -19.47 -4.37
C ALA A 35 -35.74 -19.99 -3.28
N GLY A 36 -35.17 -20.35 -2.12
CA GLY A 36 -35.94 -20.88 -0.98
C GLY A 36 -36.45 -22.32 -1.12
N GLN A 37 -36.03 -23.05 -2.16
CA GLN A 37 -36.37 -24.47 -2.32
C GLN A 37 -35.44 -25.38 -1.53
N GLU A 38 -35.95 -26.53 -1.08
CA GLU A 38 -35.17 -27.51 -0.31
C GLU A 38 -34.45 -28.53 -1.20
N ILE A 39 -35.03 -28.86 -2.35
CA ILE A 39 -34.48 -29.81 -3.32
C ILE A 39 -34.29 -29.08 -4.64
N ILE A 40 -33.05 -29.05 -5.14
CA ILE A 40 -32.68 -28.31 -6.34
C ILE A 40 -32.04 -29.26 -7.34
N ILE A 41 -32.81 -29.65 -8.37
CA ILE A 41 -32.37 -30.57 -9.42
C ILE A 41 -32.73 -29.97 -10.77
N PRO A 42 -31.76 -29.71 -11.64
CA PRO A 42 -32.02 -29.28 -13.01
C PRO A 42 -32.39 -30.50 -13.86
N GLU A 43 -33.67 -30.82 -13.98
CA GLU A 43 -34.09 -31.97 -14.79
C GLU A 43 -33.74 -31.76 -16.27
N GLY A 44 -33.08 -32.74 -16.87
CA GLY A 44 -32.78 -32.75 -18.31
C GLY A 44 -31.60 -31.88 -18.75
N GLN A 45 -30.88 -31.21 -17.84
CA GLN A 45 -29.73 -30.40 -18.22
C GLN A 45 -28.64 -30.25 -17.14
N VAL A 46 -27.41 -30.00 -17.58
CA VAL A 46 -26.28 -29.71 -16.70
C VAL A 46 -26.35 -28.25 -16.27
N MET A 47 -26.49 -27.99 -14.96
CA MET A 47 -26.55 -26.64 -14.43
C MET A 47 -25.23 -26.20 -13.78
N VAL A 48 -24.58 -25.22 -14.40
CA VAL A 48 -23.43 -24.50 -13.85
C VAL A 48 -23.85 -23.08 -13.53
N ILE A 49 -23.81 -22.72 -12.24
CA ILE A 49 -24.15 -21.40 -11.72
C ILE A 49 -22.87 -20.56 -11.70
N ASP A 50 -22.71 -19.70 -12.71
CA ASP A 50 -21.68 -18.66 -12.72
C ASP A 50 -22.12 -17.48 -11.85
N ALA A 51 -21.57 -17.42 -10.63
CA ALA A 51 -21.91 -16.40 -9.65
C ALA A 51 -21.51 -14.98 -10.11
N SER A 52 -20.63 -14.82 -11.10
CA SER A 52 -20.30 -13.49 -11.65
C SER A 52 -21.48 -12.84 -12.41
N LYS A 53 -22.51 -13.62 -12.74
CA LYS A 53 -23.70 -13.18 -13.50
C LYS A 53 -24.91 -12.86 -12.64
N ILE A 54 -24.84 -13.11 -11.34
CA ILE A 54 -25.92 -12.87 -10.38
C ILE A 54 -25.40 -12.08 -9.19
N SER A 55 -26.30 -11.54 -8.37
CA SER A 55 -25.93 -10.84 -7.13
C SER A 55 -25.67 -11.81 -5.98
N GLU A 56 -24.89 -11.37 -4.98
CA GLU A 56 -24.66 -12.14 -3.75
C GLU A 56 -26.00 -12.48 -3.07
N ILE A 57 -26.97 -11.57 -3.12
CA ILE A 57 -28.31 -11.78 -2.55
C ILE A 57 -29.06 -12.90 -3.28
N GLU A 58 -29.03 -12.93 -4.62
CA GLU A 58 -29.66 -14.00 -5.40
C GLU A 58 -29.05 -15.37 -5.09
N LEU A 59 -27.71 -15.48 -5.02
CA LEU A 59 -27.06 -16.74 -4.67
C LEU A 59 -27.38 -17.19 -3.23
N LEU A 60 -27.40 -16.25 -2.28
CA LEU A 60 -27.78 -16.55 -0.89
C LEU A 60 -29.25 -16.99 -0.80
N ALA A 61 -30.16 -16.37 -1.55
CA ALA A 61 -31.57 -16.77 -1.60
C ALA A 61 -31.74 -18.18 -2.19
N PHE A 62 -31.00 -18.49 -3.27
CA PHE A 62 -30.91 -19.83 -3.87
C PHE A 62 -30.46 -20.90 -2.87
N CYS A 63 -29.45 -20.60 -2.06
CA CYS A 63 -28.93 -21.52 -1.05
C CYS A 63 -29.67 -21.53 0.30
N SER A 64 -30.57 -20.56 0.52
CA SER A 64 -31.10 -20.24 1.86
C SER A 64 -31.81 -21.39 2.57
N ARG A 65 -32.51 -22.26 1.83
CA ARG A 65 -33.22 -23.44 2.35
C ARG A 65 -32.76 -24.76 1.73
N ALA A 66 -31.78 -24.73 0.83
CA ALA A 66 -31.34 -25.90 0.09
C ALA A 66 -30.83 -26.99 1.04
N ILE A 67 -31.40 -28.19 0.92
CA ILE A 67 -31.03 -29.41 1.66
C ILE A 67 -30.31 -30.38 0.73
N TYR A 68 -30.78 -30.51 -0.52
CA TYR A 68 -30.18 -31.31 -1.59
C TYR A 68 -30.00 -30.47 -2.85
N MET A 69 -28.84 -30.56 -3.51
CA MET A 69 -28.65 -29.93 -4.81
C MET A 69 -27.77 -30.75 -5.77
N GLU A 70 -28.09 -30.68 -7.07
CA GLU A 70 -27.32 -31.30 -8.16
C GLU A 70 -26.87 -30.22 -9.17
N VAL A 71 -25.95 -29.36 -8.74
CA VAL A 71 -25.46 -28.21 -9.51
C VAL A 71 -23.96 -28.01 -9.26
N CYS A 72 -23.29 -27.25 -10.12
CA CYS A 72 -21.97 -26.72 -9.83
C CYS A 72 -22.04 -25.20 -9.67
N ILE A 73 -21.48 -24.65 -8.60
CA ILE A 73 -21.39 -23.21 -8.36
C ILE A 73 -19.96 -22.75 -8.62
N VAL A 74 -19.80 -21.84 -9.56
CA VAL A 74 -18.52 -21.22 -9.93
C VAL A 74 -18.54 -19.76 -9.50
N MET A 75 -17.79 -19.46 -8.45
CA MET A 75 -17.59 -18.13 -7.88
C MET A 75 -16.14 -17.71 -8.11
N THR A 76 -15.90 -17.06 -9.25
CA THR A 76 -14.57 -16.62 -9.66
C THR A 76 -14.53 -15.11 -9.84
N GLY A 77 -13.63 -14.43 -9.13
CA GLY A 77 -13.42 -12.99 -9.29
C GLY A 77 -14.63 -12.13 -8.90
N THR A 78 -15.46 -12.60 -7.96
CA THR A 78 -16.65 -11.86 -7.54
C THR A 78 -16.35 -10.90 -6.37
N GLU A 79 -17.22 -9.90 -6.21
CA GLU A 79 -17.19 -8.94 -5.11
C GLU A 79 -17.87 -9.46 -3.82
N TYR A 80 -18.19 -10.76 -3.77
CA TYR A 80 -18.99 -11.33 -2.70
C TYR A 80 -18.21 -11.38 -1.40
N ARG A 81 -18.89 -11.19 -0.28
CA ARG A 81 -18.29 -11.32 1.06
C ARG A 81 -18.46 -12.70 1.64
N ARG A 82 -19.52 -13.41 1.24
CA ARG A 82 -19.88 -14.71 1.79
C ARG A 82 -20.55 -15.62 0.77
N LEU A 83 -20.28 -16.92 0.91
CA LEU A 83 -21.07 -18.00 0.34
C LEU A 83 -21.70 -18.78 1.50
N GLN A 84 -23.03 -18.88 1.57
CA GLN A 84 -23.71 -19.58 2.67
C GLN A 84 -24.83 -20.47 2.13
N CYS A 85 -24.76 -21.75 2.47
CA CYS A 85 -25.80 -22.74 2.16
C CYS A 85 -26.07 -23.57 3.42
N PRO A 86 -26.70 -22.96 4.45
CA PRO A 86 -26.63 -23.40 5.85
C PRO A 86 -27.36 -24.71 6.14
N HIS A 87 -28.27 -25.14 5.25
CA HIS A 87 -29.09 -26.34 5.45
C HIS A 87 -28.68 -27.53 4.58
N LEU A 88 -27.61 -27.41 3.79
CA LEU A 88 -27.17 -28.47 2.90
C LEU A 88 -26.81 -29.74 3.67
N LYS A 89 -27.48 -30.84 3.31
CA LYS A 89 -27.19 -32.19 3.81
C LYS A 89 -26.54 -33.06 2.76
N GLN A 90 -26.84 -32.84 1.49
CA GLN A 90 -26.29 -33.61 0.39
C GLN A 90 -26.13 -32.77 -0.88
N VAL A 91 -25.06 -33.01 -1.62
CA VAL A 91 -24.77 -32.33 -2.88
C VAL A 91 -24.24 -33.33 -3.92
N LYS A 92 -24.49 -33.06 -5.19
CA LYS A 92 -23.87 -33.76 -6.31
C LYS A 92 -23.33 -32.75 -7.32
N PRO A 93 -22.19 -33.05 -7.97
CA PRO A 93 -21.72 -32.20 -9.04
C PRO A 93 -22.68 -32.29 -10.22
N CYS A 94 -22.88 -31.17 -10.90
CA CYS A 94 -23.62 -31.11 -12.16
C CYS A 94 -22.99 -31.97 -13.27
N LYS A 95 -21.70 -32.32 -13.16
CA LYS A 95 -20.98 -33.21 -14.06
C LYS A 95 -19.84 -33.90 -13.31
N SER A 96 -19.65 -35.19 -13.55
CA SER A 96 -18.56 -35.96 -12.91
C SER A 96 -17.18 -35.35 -13.18
N GLY A 97 -16.35 -35.31 -12.14
CA GLY A 97 -15.01 -34.73 -12.15
C GLY A 97 -14.97 -33.21 -11.93
N MET A 98 -16.10 -32.51 -11.96
CA MET A 98 -16.15 -31.08 -11.67
C MET A 98 -16.34 -30.81 -10.18
N PRO A 99 -15.61 -29.82 -9.60
CA PRO A 99 -15.88 -29.37 -8.25
C PRO A 99 -17.29 -28.81 -8.12
N ILE A 100 -18.00 -29.22 -7.06
CA ILE A 100 -19.34 -28.69 -6.75
C ILE A 100 -19.26 -27.19 -6.45
N PHE A 101 -18.24 -26.76 -5.72
CA PHE A 101 -17.97 -25.35 -5.44
C PHE A 101 -16.57 -24.97 -5.95
N THR A 102 -16.52 -24.13 -6.97
CA THR A 102 -15.28 -23.48 -7.42
C THR A 102 -15.27 -22.05 -6.88
N ILE A 103 -14.30 -21.73 -6.03
CA ILE A 103 -14.20 -20.47 -5.29
C ILE A 103 -12.80 -19.92 -5.52
N THR A 104 -12.63 -19.06 -6.53
CA THR A 104 -11.30 -18.56 -6.90
C THR A 104 -11.22 -17.05 -7.07
N ARG A 105 -10.10 -16.44 -6.67
CA ARG A 105 -9.82 -15.00 -6.90
C ARG A 105 -10.89 -14.02 -6.36
N ASN A 106 -11.63 -14.39 -5.30
CA ASN A 106 -12.64 -13.52 -4.70
C ASN A 106 -12.00 -12.65 -3.62
N GLN A 107 -11.69 -11.39 -3.95
CA GLN A 107 -10.87 -10.51 -3.11
C GLN A 107 -11.57 -10.07 -1.81
N TYR A 108 -12.90 -10.15 -1.75
CA TYR A 108 -13.71 -9.70 -0.62
C TYR A 108 -14.27 -10.84 0.22
N LEU A 109 -14.06 -12.09 -0.18
CA LEU A 109 -14.65 -13.25 0.46
C LEU A 109 -14.02 -13.50 1.83
N THR A 110 -14.83 -13.37 2.88
CA THR A 110 -14.43 -13.57 4.28
C THR A 110 -15.11 -14.78 4.92
N ALA A 111 -16.16 -15.33 4.30
CA ALA A 111 -16.86 -16.49 4.82
C ALA A 111 -17.27 -17.47 3.71
N VAL A 112 -17.07 -18.76 3.98
CA VAL A 112 -17.67 -19.86 3.23
C VAL A 112 -18.31 -20.76 4.26
N ASP A 113 -19.64 -20.85 4.21
CA ASP A 113 -20.42 -21.58 5.19
C ASP A 113 -21.26 -22.68 4.54
N ILE A 114 -20.64 -23.86 4.50
CA ILE A 114 -21.24 -25.13 4.06
C ILE A 114 -21.21 -26.09 5.25
N PRO A 115 -22.31 -26.74 5.64
CA PRO A 115 -22.35 -27.65 6.78
C PRO A 115 -21.28 -28.74 6.73
N ASP A 116 -20.57 -28.95 7.84
CA ASP A 116 -19.39 -29.84 7.92
C ASP A 116 -19.70 -31.31 7.57
N LYS A 117 -20.97 -31.72 7.69
CA LYS A 117 -21.44 -33.10 7.44
C LYS A 117 -22.16 -33.27 6.11
N VAL A 118 -22.00 -32.34 5.17
CA VAL A 118 -22.60 -32.45 3.84
C VAL A 118 -22.09 -33.71 3.13
N ARG A 119 -23.02 -34.52 2.61
CA ARG A 119 -22.69 -35.75 1.88
C ARG A 119 -22.49 -35.44 0.40
N TYR A 120 -21.47 -36.04 -0.20
CA TYR A 120 -21.20 -35.93 -1.64
C TYR A 120 -20.70 -37.28 -2.18
N PRO A 121 -20.82 -37.55 -3.50
CA PRO A 121 -20.41 -38.82 -4.07
C PRO A 121 -18.94 -39.14 -3.80
N GLN A 122 -18.65 -40.42 -3.56
CA GLN A 122 -17.29 -40.90 -3.37
C GLN A 122 -16.48 -40.61 -4.66
N HIS A 123 -15.23 -40.14 -4.49
CA HIS A 123 -14.31 -39.74 -5.58
C HIS A 123 -14.61 -38.42 -6.29
N GLU A 124 -15.70 -37.73 -5.96
CA GLU A 124 -15.96 -36.39 -6.50
C GLU A 124 -15.26 -35.30 -5.65
N LYS A 125 -15.02 -34.13 -6.27
CA LYS A 125 -14.43 -32.97 -5.59
C LYS A 125 -15.55 -32.07 -5.06
N LEU A 126 -15.57 -31.84 -3.75
CA LEU A 126 -16.49 -30.87 -3.15
C LEU A 126 -16.07 -29.43 -3.46
N PHE A 127 -14.77 -29.14 -3.36
CA PHE A 127 -14.20 -27.80 -3.41
C PHE A 127 -13.01 -27.69 -4.37
N LEU A 128 -12.94 -26.55 -5.05
CA LEU A 128 -11.71 -25.95 -5.59
C LEU A 128 -11.63 -24.53 -5.03
N VAL A 129 -10.70 -24.28 -4.11
CA VAL A 129 -10.60 -22.99 -3.39
C VAL A 129 -9.18 -22.48 -3.54
N LYS A 130 -8.97 -21.43 -4.34
CA LYS A 130 -7.64 -20.85 -4.57
C LYS A 130 -7.70 -19.34 -4.63
N GLU A 131 -6.60 -18.68 -4.32
CA GLU A 131 -6.45 -17.24 -4.56
C GLU A 131 -7.51 -16.34 -3.87
N ASN A 132 -8.08 -16.76 -2.72
CA ASN A 132 -9.00 -15.93 -1.92
C ASN A 132 -8.26 -15.31 -0.73
N VAL A 133 -7.70 -14.10 -0.93
CA VAL A 133 -6.78 -13.42 0.01
C VAL A 133 -7.37 -13.20 1.39
N ARG A 134 -8.67 -12.93 1.49
CA ARG A 134 -9.34 -12.62 2.76
C ARG A 134 -10.02 -13.80 3.43
N LEU A 135 -9.97 -14.98 2.83
CA LEU A 135 -10.61 -16.15 3.41
C LEU A 135 -9.83 -16.57 4.66
N PRO A 136 -10.43 -16.50 5.87
CA PRO A 136 -9.67 -16.70 7.09
C PRO A 136 -9.07 -18.10 7.18
N VAL A 137 -7.89 -18.20 7.80
CA VAL A 137 -7.19 -19.47 8.04
C VAL A 137 -8.10 -20.53 8.68
N LYS A 138 -8.94 -20.13 9.64
CA LYS A 138 -9.91 -21.03 10.28
C LYS A 138 -10.90 -21.64 9.28
N VAL A 139 -11.35 -20.86 8.29
CA VAL A 139 -12.25 -21.33 7.24
C VAL A 139 -11.50 -22.27 6.29
N ILE A 140 -10.30 -21.89 5.83
CA ILE A 140 -9.45 -22.75 4.99
C ILE A 140 -9.20 -24.11 5.66
N GLN A 141 -8.85 -24.12 6.95
CA GLN A 141 -8.62 -25.35 7.72
C GLN A 141 -9.88 -26.19 7.86
N ARG A 142 -11.06 -25.56 8.04
CA ARG A 142 -12.35 -26.25 8.07
C ARG A 142 -12.65 -26.92 6.73
N LEU A 143 -12.53 -26.20 5.62
CA LEU A 143 -12.78 -26.73 4.27
C LEU A 143 -11.84 -27.91 3.93
N LYS A 144 -10.56 -27.84 4.32
CA LYS A 144 -9.60 -28.95 4.17
C LYS A 144 -10.00 -30.21 4.95
N LYS A 145 -10.61 -30.06 6.12
CA LYS A 145 -11.12 -31.20 6.91
C LYS A 145 -12.35 -31.84 6.25
N MET A 146 -13.20 -31.04 5.61
CA MET A 146 -14.40 -31.53 4.91
C MET A 146 -14.05 -32.32 3.63
N CYS A 147 -12.97 -31.95 2.96
CA CYS A 147 -12.51 -32.62 1.74
C CYS A 147 -10.98 -32.65 1.70
N THR A 148 -10.40 -33.76 2.15
CA THR A 148 -8.94 -33.93 2.28
C THR A 148 -8.23 -34.07 0.94
N HIS A 149 -8.94 -34.49 -0.11
CA HIS A 149 -8.45 -34.62 -1.49
C HIS A 149 -8.76 -33.41 -2.38
N CYS A 150 -9.42 -32.38 -1.85
CA CYS A 150 -9.75 -31.17 -2.60
C CYS A 150 -8.55 -30.22 -2.71
N GLU A 151 -8.53 -29.44 -3.79
CA GLU A 151 -7.52 -28.40 -4.01
C GLU A 151 -7.92 -27.13 -3.28
N ILE A 152 -7.39 -26.97 -2.07
CA ILE A 152 -7.69 -25.83 -1.19
C ILE A 152 -6.39 -25.12 -0.80
N GLU A 153 -6.22 -23.91 -1.32
CA GLU A 153 -5.10 -23.01 -1.06
C GLU A 153 -5.62 -21.79 -0.29
N GLY A 154 -4.89 -21.42 0.77
CA GLY A 154 -5.15 -20.22 1.55
C GLY A 154 -3.93 -19.33 1.55
N PHE A 155 -4.13 -18.02 1.64
CA PHE A 155 -3.04 -17.10 1.93
C PHE A 155 -2.78 -17.09 3.42
N PHE A 156 -1.60 -17.56 3.80
CA PHE A 156 -1.13 -17.50 5.17
C PHE A 156 -0.12 -16.38 5.27
N SER A 157 -0.48 -15.31 5.98
CA SER A 157 0.48 -14.26 6.33
C SER A 157 0.79 -14.32 7.83
N LYS A 158 2.07 -14.43 8.15
CA LYS A 158 2.61 -14.24 9.51
C LYS A 158 2.55 -12.77 9.95
N CYS A 159 2.21 -11.87 9.04
CA CYS A 159 2.05 -10.44 9.26
C CYS A 159 0.59 -9.99 9.23
N SER A 160 -0.35 -10.95 9.26
CA SER A 160 -1.73 -10.66 9.64
C SER A 160 -1.88 -10.70 11.16
N GLY A 161 -2.66 -9.77 11.72
CA GLY A 161 -2.94 -9.73 13.15
C GLY A 161 -1.75 -9.27 14.01
N LEU A 162 -0.90 -8.40 13.48
CA LEU A 162 0.29 -7.92 14.20
C LEU A 162 -0.07 -7.08 15.42
N GLY A 163 0.72 -7.22 16.48
CA GLY A 163 0.79 -6.25 17.58
C GLY A 163 1.52 -4.97 17.16
N ARG A 164 1.65 -4.02 18.09
CA ARG A 164 2.41 -2.78 17.85
C ARG A 164 3.84 -3.09 17.42
N ILE A 165 4.35 -2.33 16.45
CA ILE A 165 5.72 -2.48 15.96
C ILE A 165 6.65 -1.73 16.93
N THR A 166 7.44 -2.48 17.69
CA THR A 166 8.46 -1.92 18.61
C THR A 166 9.87 -2.00 18.05
N ASN A 167 10.11 -2.89 17.08
CA ASN A 167 11.39 -3.06 16.42
C ASN A 167 11.19 -3.14 14.90
N VAL A 168 11.64 -2.10 14.20
CA VAL A 168 11.49 -1.99 12.74
C VAL A 168 12.27 -3.09 12.01
N ALA A 169 13.48 -3.41 12.45
CA ALA A 169 14.32 -4.42 11.80
C ALA A 169 13.71 -5.82 11.91
N GLU A 170 13.14 -6.16 13.07
CA GLU A 170 12.43 -7.42 13.28
C GLU A 170 11.16 -7.49 12.44
N PHE A 171 10.38 -6.41 12.41
CA PHE A 171 9.18 -6.29 11.58
C PHE A 171 9.51 -6.53 10.10
N VAL A 172 10.49 -5.81 9.55
CA VAL A 172 10.93 -5.96 8.15
C VAL A 172 11.35 -7.39 7.88
N LYS A 173 12.21 -7.97 8.73
CA LYS A 173 12.68 -9.35 8.59
C LYS A 173 11.53 -10.36 8.61
N ARG A 174 10.52 -10.15 9.46
CA ARG A 174 9.35 -11.04 9.60
C ARG A 174 8.40 -10.93 8.41
N CYS A 175 8.22 -9.74 7.85
CA CYS A 175 7.17 -9.45 6.87
C CYS A 175 7.61 -9.47 5.40
N ILE A 176 8.90 -9.60 5.11
CA ILE A 176 9.39 -9.87 3.76
C ILE A 176 8.69 -11.12 3.19
N GLY A 177 8.20 -10.99 1.95
CA GLY A 177 7.51 -12.06 1.24
C GLY A 177 6.09 -12.37 1.73
N GLN A 178 5.53 -11.57 2.66
CA GLN A 178 4.18 -11.80 3.16
C GLN A 178 3.12 -11.10 2.29
N PRO A 179 2.00 -11.75 1.95
CA PRO A 179 0.99 -11.17 1.07
C PRO A 179 0.04 -10.19 1.76
N ILE A 180 0.00 -10.22 3.10
CA ILE A 180 -0.93 -9.39 3.90
C ILE A 180 -0.17 -8.79 5.07
N ILE A 181 -0.33 -7.49 5.32
CA ILE A 181 0.16 -6.84 6.55
C ILE A 181 -1.01 -6.14 7.24
N SER A 182 -1.46 -6.63 8.39
CA SER A 182 -2.66 -6.09 9.05
C SER A 182 -2.55 -6.10 10.57
N PRO A 183 -3.23 -5.16 11.27
CA PRO A 183 -3.23 -5.09 12.72
C PRO A 183 -4.02 -6.27 13.32
N GLY A 184 -3.68 -6.61 14.56
CA GLY A 184 -4.59 -7.32 15.46
C GLY A 184 -5.76 -6.43 15.90
N PRO A 185 -6.77 -6.99 16.57
CA PRO A 185 -7.89 -6.22 17.10
C PRO A 185 -7.41 -5.07 17.99
N ASN A 186 -7.93 -3.86 17.76
CA ASN A 186 -7.60 -2.64 18.52
C ASN A 186 -6.11 -2.22 18.48
N VAL A 187 -5.36 -2.66 17.47
CA VAL A 187 -3.96 -2.25 17.26
C VAL A 187 -3.87 -1.23 16.12
N VAL A 188 -3.09 -0.17 16.33
CA VAL A 188 -2.69 0.77 15.27
C VAL A 188 -1.28 0.37 14.82
N LEU A 189 -1.12 0.02 13.55
CA LEU A 189 0.18 -0.25 12.94
C LEU A 189 0.70 1.00 12.24
N GLU A 190 1.55 1.74 12.94
CA GLU A 190 2.28 2.89 12.40
C GLU A 190 3.78 2.60 12.49
N VAL A 191 4.52 2.85 11.41
CA VAL A 191 5.95 2.55 11.33
C VAL A 191 6.70 3.58 10.49
N ASP A 192 7.85 3.99 11.01
CA ASP A 192 8.84 4.79 10.29
C ASP A 192 9.88 3.84 9.66
N LEU A 193 9.97 3.86 8.33
CA LEU A 193 10.91 3.06 7.54
C LEU A 193 12.01 3.90 6.89
N SER A 194 12.20 5.15 7.32
CA SER A 194 13.17 6.11 6.74
C SER A 194 14.60 5.56 6.67
N ASN A 195 14.99 4.78 7.70
CA ASN A 195 16.33 4.21 7.85
C ASN A 195 16.47 2.79 7.28
N VAL A 196 15.42 2.24 6.65
CA VAL A 196 15.47 0.90 6.06
C VAL A 196 16.10 0.97 4.67
N PRO A 197 17.12 0.13 4.36
CA PRO A 197 17.75 0.13 3.04
C PRO A 197 16.75 -0.18 1.92
N GLU A 198 16.92 0.45 0.76
CA GLU A 198 16.05 0.28 -0.42
C GLU A 198 15.79 -1.20 -0.77
N LYS A 199 16.85 -2.02 -0.75
CA LYS A 199 16.74 -3.46 -1.04
C LYS A 199 15.77 -4.17 -0.07
N GLN A 200 15.80 -3.81 1.20
CA GLN A 200 14.92 -4.40 2.21
C GLN A 200 13.48 -3.85 2.10
N LEU A 201 13.31 -2.56 1.81
CA LEU A 201 12.00 -1.96 1.54
C LEU A 201 11.30 -2.64 0.36
N ASN A 202 12.00 -2.76 -0.76
CA ASN A 202 11.42 -3.40 -1.95
C ASN A 202 11.17 -4.90 -1.71
N ALA A 203 12.00 -5.59 -0.93
CA ALA A 203 11.73 -6.97 -0.53
C ALA A 203 10.53 -7.10 0.42
N LEU A 204 10.30 -6.12 1.30
CA LEU A 204 9.15 -6.07 2.19
C LEU A 204 7.85 -5.96 1.40
N PHE A 205 7.82 -5.12 0.36
CA PHE A 205 6.60 -4.81 -0.40
C PHE A 205 6.38 -5.68 -1.65
N ALA A 206 7.38 -6.46 -2.08
CA ALA A 206 7.34 -7.24 -3.32
C ALA A 206 6.14 -8.20 -3.42
N GLU A 207 5.74 -8.80 -2.30
CA GLU A 207 4.66 -9.81 -2.29
C GLU A 207 3.36 -9.28 -1.68
N VAL A 208 3.35 -8.05 -1.16
CA VAL A 208 2.18 -7.50 -0.45
C VAL A 208 1.06 -7.24 -1.44
N VAL A 209 -0.07 -7.89 -1.18
CA VAL A 209 -1.33 -7.72 -1.93
C VAL A 209 -2.25 -6.75 -1.19
N GLU A 210 -2.37 -6.92 0.13
CA GLU A 210 -3.16 -6.02 0.98
C GLU A 210 -2.40 -5.58 2.22
N MET A 211 -2.55 -4.32 2.60
CA MET A 211 -2.08 -3.86 3.91
C MET A 211 -2.98 -2.84 4.57
N GLN A 212 -2.98 -2.85 5.90
CA GLN A 212 -3.61 -1.86 6.75
C GLN A 212 -2.57 -1.36 7.75
N MET A 213 -1.91 -0.26 7.41
CA MET A 213 -0.85 0.34 8.23
C MET A 213 -0.51 1.74 7.71
N CYS A 214 0.14 2.54 8.54
CA CYS A 214 0.71 3.82 8.17
C CYS A 214 2.23 3.70 8.08
N VAL A 215 2.77 3.99 6.90
CA VAL A 215 4.21 3.97 6.62
C VAL A 215 4.69 5.40 6.38
N THR A 216 5.73 5.78 7.10
CA THR A 216 6.49 7.00 6.85
C THR A 216 7.86 6.65 6.29
N ILE A 217 8.23 7.28 5.18
CA ILE A 217 9.60 7.27 4.65
C ILE A 217 9.99 8.73 4.45
N SER A 218 10.89 9.21 5.30
CA SER A 218 11.26 10.61 5.40
C SER A 218 12.78 10.81 5.40
N GLY A 219 13.30 11.67 4.53
CA GLY A 219 14.74 11.94 4.50
C GLY A 219 15.58 10.72 4.11
N SER A 220 14.99 9.76 3.41
CA SER A 220 15.66 8.52 3.03
C SER A 220 16.50 8.70 1.76
N SER A 221 17.52 7.85 1.60
CA SER A 221 18.37 7.78 0.40
C SER A 221 17.81 6.86 -0.70
N VAL A 222 16.59 6.36 -0.50
CA VAL A 222 15.88 5.48 -1.45
C VAL A 222 15.62 6.22 -2.76
N LYS A 223 15.93 5.55 -3.86
CA LYS A 223 15.69 5.99 -5.24
C LYS A 223 14.45 5.36 -5.84
N LYS A 224 14.14 4.12 -5.47
CA LYS A 224 13.00 3.36 -6.00
C LYS A 224 12.20 2.65 -4.91
N LEU A 225 10.89 2.86 -4.93
CA LEU A 225 9.90 2.08 -4.17
C LEU A 225 8.98 1.34 -5.14
N SER A 226 8.80 0.03 -4.94
CA SER A 226 7.96 -0.81 -5.80
C SER A 226 6.99 -1.66 -4.99
N PHE A 227 5.71 -1.61 -5.37
CA PHE A 227 4.61 -2.36 -4.77
C PHE A 227 3.89 -3.16 -5.86
N PRO A 228 4.54 -4.19 -6.43
CA PRO A 228 4.10 -4.81 -7.69
C PRO A 228 2.74 -5.51 -7.61
N LYS A 229 2.41 -6.09 -6.45
CA LYS A 229 1.18 -6.88 -6.24
C LYS A 229 0.10 -6.18 -5.42
N LEU A 230 0.36 -4.95 -4.97
CA LEU A 230 -0.55 -4.24 -4.07
C LEU A 230 -1.86 -3.91 -4.79
N THR A 231 -2.97 -4.38 -4.23
CA THR A 231 -4.33 -4.08 -4.70
C THR A 231 -5.11 -3.24 -3.70
N ARG A 232 -4.68 -3.19 -2.43
CA ARG A 232 -5.35 -2.38 -1.40
C ARG A 232 -4.45 -1.98 -0.25
N TRP A 233 -4.48 -0.69 0.09
CA TRP A 233 -3.78 -0.10 1.23
C TRP A 233 -4.72 0.80 2.04
N LEU A 234 -5.06 0.32 3.24
CA LEU A 234 -5.89 1.02 4.21
C LEU A 234 -5.04 1.75 5.25
N SER A 235 -5.57 2.86 5.75
CA SER A 235 -4.96 3.60 6.85
C SER A 235 -4.96 2.78 8.15
N CYS A 236 -3.95 3.01 8.99
CA CYS A 236 -3.84 2.42 10.32
C CYS A 236 -4.88 2.98 11.31
N ALA A 237 -5.39 4.20 11.08
CA ALA A 237 -6.39 4.85 11.93
C ALA A 237 -7.15 5.95 11.17
N PRO A 238 -8.35 6.36 11.61
CA PRO A 238 -9.08 7.47 10.99
C PRO A 238 -8.24 8.75 10.93
N GLY A 239 -8.21 9.39 9.76
CA GLY A 239 -7.50 10.66 9.55
C GLY A 239 -5.98 10.56 9.34
N LYS A 240 -5.39 9.36 9.47
CA LYS A 240 -3.97 9.13 9.16
C LYS A 240 -3.79 8.72 7.69
N ASP A 241 -2.65 9.07 7.10
CA ASP A 241 -2.29 8.62 5.77
C ASP A 241 -1.56 7.27 5.80
N PRO A 242 -1.99 6.25 5.03
CA PRO A 242 -1.27 4.99 4.94
C PRO A 242 0.15 5.15 4.37
N LEU A 243 0.37 6.16 3.53
CA LEU A 243 1.67 6.44 2.92
C LEU A 243 2.08 7.90 3.11
N THR A 244 3.23 8.12 3.73
CA THR A 244 3.86 9.44 3.83
C THR A 244 5.27 9.39 3.25
N LEU A 245 5.50 10.15 2.18
CA LEU A 245 6.79 10.30 1.52
C LEU A 245 7.22 11.76 1.58
N THR A 246 8.20 12.07 2.43
CA THR A 246 8.65 13.45 2.65
C THR A 246 10.16 13.59 2.60
N TYR A 247 10.69 14.65 2.00
CA TYR A 247 12.14 14.94 2.02
C TYR A 247 13.03 13.83 1.46
N ASN A 248 12.52 12.94 0.60
CA ASN A 248 13.33 11.89 -0.03
C ASN A 248 13.96 12.45 -1.30
N PHE A 249 15.08 13.16 -1.13
CA PHE A 249 15.72 13.94 -2.19
C PHE A 249 16.28 13.08 -3.33
N GLU A 250 16.51 11.79 -3.08
CA GLU A 250 16.99 10.83 -4.08
C GLU A 250 15.87 10.00 -4.72
N LEU A 251 14.62 10.11 -4.27
CA LEU A 251 13.51 9.30 -4.75
C LEU A 251 13.10 9.70 -6.17
N ILE A 252 13.18 8.75 -7.10
CA ILE A 252 12.91 8.96 -8.53
C ILE A 252 11.68 8.16 -8.97
N PHE A 253 11.49 6.97 -8.40
CA PHE A 253 10.43 6.06 -8.81
C PHE A 253 9.60 5.57 -7.63
N VAL A 254 8.28 5.63 -7.78
CA VAL A 254 7.30 4.95 -6.92
C VAL A 254 6.26 4.34 -7.84
N GLU A 255 6.05 3.03 -7.75
CA GLU A 255 5.16 2.30 -8.68
C GLU A 255 4.21 1.34 -7.96
N PHE A 256 2.98 1.27 -8.47
CA PHE A 256 1.91 0.37 -8.01
C PHE A 256 1.25 -0.41 -9.16
N PRO A 257 1.96 -1.30 -9.87
CA PRO A 257 1.47 -1.95 -11.10
C PRO A 257 0.11 -2.64 -11.01
N SER A 258 -0.20 -3.32 -9.90
CA SER A 258 -1.46 -4.05 -9.69
C SER A 258 -2.57 -3.21 -9.03
N CYS A 259 -2.30 -1.94 -8.72
CA CYS A 259 -3.19 -1.09 -7.96
C CYS A 259 -4.25 -0.48 -8.88
N GLY A 260 -5.52 -0.73 -8.55
CA GLY A 260 -6.66 -0.12 -9.23
C GLY A 260 -6.91 1.32 -8.80
N ARG A 261 -7.99 1.93 -9.29
CA ARG A 261 -8.45 3.23 -8.75
C ARG A 261 -8.76 3.08 -7.26
N GLN A 262 -8.37 4.09 -6.47
CA GLN A 262 -8.65 4.14 -5.02
C GLN A 262 -8.10 2.96 -4.21
N CYS A 263 -7.07 2.28 -4.73
CA CYS A 263 -6.42 1.19 -4.01
C CYS A 263 -5.70 1.69 -2.75
N ILE A 264 -5.21 2.94 -2.75
CA ILE A 264 -4.57 3.57 -1.58
C ILE A 264 -5.52 4.61 -0.99
N GLN A 265 -5.87 4.46 0.30
CA GLN A 265 -6.89 5.30 0.93
C GLN A 265 -6.51 6.79 0.98
N SER A 266 -5.25 7.10 1.28
CA SER A 266 -4.72 8.46 1.17
C SER A 266 -3.19 8.48 1.16
N ALA A 267 -2.58 9.60 0.80
CA ALA A 267 -1.13 9.76 0.88
C ALA A 267 -0.70 11.22 1.04
N THR A 268 0.40 11.43 1.75
CA THR A 268 1.14 12.71 1.78
C THR A 268 2.45 12.56 1.03
N ILE A 269 2.65 13.38 -0.01
CA ILE A 269 3.86 13.38 -0.85
C ILE A 269 4.38 14.82 -0.91
N ARG A 270 5.47 15.11 -0.20
CA ARG A 270 6.04 16.46 -0.13
C ARG A 270 7.54 16.50 -0.24
N SER A 271 8.07 17.56 -0.85
CA SER A 271 9.51 17.84 -0.87
C SER A 271 10.36 16.65 -1.37
N ASN A 272 9.90 15.96 -2.43
CA ASN A 272 10.63 14.88 -3.13
C ASN A 272 11.08 15.39 -4.52
N PRO A 273 12.13 16.21 -4.62
CA PRO A 273 12.51 16.98 -5.80
C PRO A 273 12.86 16.16 -7.04
N LYS A 274 13.42 14.97 -6.86
CA LYS A 274 13.75 14.06 -7.96
C LYS A 274 12.59 13.17 -8.38
N LEU A 275 11.47 13.18 -7.65
CA LEU A 275 10.28 12.40 -7.99
C LEU A 275 9.53 13.14 -9.12
N PRO A 276 9.52 12.62 -10.35
CA PRO A 276 8.97 13.36 -11.48
C PRO A 276 7.47 13.61 -11.30
N ARG A 277 7.01 14.78 -11.77
CA ARG A 277 5.58 15.13 -11.77
C ARG A 277 4.72 14.04 -12.42
N ALA A 278 5.15 13.49 -13.56
CA ALA A 278 4.45 12.41 -14.24
C ALA A 278 4.26 11.16 -13.36
N VAL A 279 5.24 10.83 -12.51
CA VAL A 279 5.12 9.71 -11.57
C VAL A 279 4.09 10.04 -10.49
N ILE A 280 4.13 11.26 -9.93
CA ILE A 280 3.16 11.72 -8.93
C ILE A 280 1.74 11.70 -9.53
N ASP A 281 1.55 12.21 -10.74
CA ASP A 281 0.25 12.24 -11.42
C ASP A 281 -0.33 10.83 -11.62
N ILE A 282 0.52 9.85 -11.98
CA ILE A 282 0.13 8.44 -12.05
C ILE A 282 -0.29 7.92 -10.67
N MET A 283 0.50 8.22 -9.62
CA MET A 283 0.17 7.79 -8.25
C MET A 283 -1.19 8.35 -7.79
N VAL A 284 -1.51 9.60 -8.12
CA VAL A 284 -2.80 10.23 -7.79
C VAL A 284 -3.98 9.46 -8.37
N GLY A 285 -3.83 8.83 -9.54
CA GLY A 285 -4.87 7.98 -10.12
C GLY A 285 -5.26 6.78 -9.24
N TYR A 286 -4.36 6.35 -8.35
CA TYR A 286 -4.56 5.22 -7.44
C TYR A 286 -4.96 5.62 -6.02
N ILE A 287 -4.75 6.90 -5.65
CA ILE A 287 -4.91 7.40 -4.29
C ILE A 287 -6.24 8.14 -4.16
N SER A 288 -7.07 7.76 -3.19
CA SER A 288 -8.41 8.37 -3.02
C SER A 288 -8.35 9.82 -2.54
N ARG A 289 -7.39 10.16 -1.67
CA ARG A 289 -7.16 11.53 -1.18
C ARG A 289 -5.67 11.78 -1.03
N SER A 290 -5.15 12.84 -1.64
CA SER A 290 -3.72 13.12 -1.61
C SER A 290 -3.43 14.54 -1.15
N VAL A 291 -2.31 14.69 -0.44
CA VAL A 291 -1.71 15.96 -0.08
C VAL A 291 -0.36 16.03 -0.78
N ILE A 292 -0.27 16.86 -1.83
CA ILE A 292 0.88 16.88 -2.73
C ILE A 292 1.53 18.25 -2.72
N GLU A 293 2.86 18.25 -2.62
CA GLU A 293 3.68 19.40 -2.90
C GLU A 293 4.65 19.04 -4.04
N TYR A 294 4.39 19.62 -5.21
CA TYR A 294 5.29 19.46 -6.36
C TYR A 294 6.57 20.27 -6.14
N TYR A 295 7.67 19.72 -6.62
CA TYR A 295 8.92 20.47 -6.66
C TYR A 295 8.81 21.63 -7.65
N VAL A 296 9.26 22.80 -7.19
CA VAL A 296 9.40 24.00 -8.01
C VAL A 296 10.88 24.34 -8.12
N PRO A 297 11.46 24.34 -9.33
CA PRO A 297 12.86 24.68 -9.57
C PRO A 297 13.28 26.00 -8.93
N SER A 298 14.48 26.02 -8.34
CA SER A 298 15.11 27.22 -7.79
C SER A 298 14.18 28.04 -6.90
N CYS A 299 13.39 27.37 -6.07
CA CYS A 299 12.42 27.98 -5.14
C CYS A 299 11.36 28.89 -5.81
N GLY A 300 11.07 28.67 -7.10
CA GLY A 300 10.12 29.49 -7.86
C GLY A 300 10.74 30.34 -8.96
N LEU A 301 12.08 30.43 -9.02
CA LEU A 301 12.77 31.27 -10.01
C LEU A 301 12.98 30.58 -11.37
N GLY A 302 12.66 29.28 -11.49
CA GLY A 302 12.84 28.54 -12.73
C GLY A 302 14.28 28.05 -12.92
N ILE A 303 14.77 28.08 -14.16
CA ILE A 303 16.07 27.53 -14.57
C ILE A 303 16.96 28.67 -15.05
N GLY A 304 18.01 28.99 -14.30
CA GLY A 304 18.93 30.11 -14.56
C GLY A 304 18.26 31.49 -14.64
N GLY A 305 19.06 32.52 -14.97
CA GLY A 305 18.56 33.87 -15.24
C GLY A 305 18.20 34.72 -14.02
N PHE A 306 18.60 34.32 -12.81
CA PHE A 306 18.39 35.05 -11.56
C PHE A 306 19.71 35.32 -10.83
N THR A 307 19.74 36.34 -9.99
CA THR A 307 20.93 36.70 -9.19
C THR A 307 21.02 35.87 -7.90
N GLU A 308 22.18 35.91 -7.23
CA GLU A 308 22.33 35.29 -5.91
C GLU A 308 21.39 35.91 -4.86
N ILE A 309 21.12 37.22 -4.94
CA ILE A 309 20.20 37.93 -4.04
C ILE A 309 18.76 37.46 -4.26
N ASP A 310 18.33 37.36 -5.51
CA ASP A 310 17.00 36.84 -5.87
C ASP A 310 16.82 35.41 -5.33
N PHE A 311 17.85 34.58 -5.52
CA PHE A 311 17.84 33.20 -5.08
C PHE A 311 17.73 33.07 -3.55
N VAL A 312 18.54 33.83 -2.81
CA VAL A 312 18.48 33.84 -1.34
C VAL A 312 17.09 34.22 -0.85
N ARG A 313 16.51 35.28 -1.42
CA ARG A 313 15.18 35.76 -1.04
C ARG A 313 14.08 34.76 -1.38
N ALA A 314 14.10 34.17 -2.58
CA ALA A 314 13.10 33.20 -3.01
C ALA A 314 13.16 31.90 -2.20
N CYS A 315 14.35 31.47 -1.81
CA CYS A 315 14.57 30.25 -1.03
C CYS A 315 14.43 30.43 0.48
N ALA A 316 14.18 31.64 0.97
CA ALA A 316 13.94 31.90 2.39
C ALA A 316 12.85 30.99 2.98
N GLY A 317 13.20 30.27 4.05
CA GLY A 317 12.30 29.34 4.74
C GLY A 317 11.94 28.07 3.96
N LYS A 318 12.59 27.78 2.82
CA LYS A 318 12.35 26.56 2.04
C LYS A 318 13.21 25.39 2.53
N PRO A 319 12.66 24.15 2.57
CA PRO A 319 13.40 22.99 3.05
C PRO A 319 14.35 22.38 2.01
N TYR A 320 14.13 22.65 0.73
CA TYR A 320 14.99 22.16 -0.35
C TYR A 320 15.45 23.35 -1.18
N ILE A 321 16.77 23.51 -1.24
CA ILE A 321 17.41 24.66 -1.89
C ILE A 321 18.41 24.14 -2.90
N LYS A 322 18.14 24.40 -4.19
CA LYS A 322 19.03 24.08 -5.29
C LYS A 322 18.72 25.02 -6.44
N ALA A 323 19.76 25.65 -6.97
CA ALA A 323 19.63 26.40 -8.22
C ALA A 323 19.67 25.42 -9.40
N GLU A 324 18.68 25.48 -10.28
CA GLU A 324 18.64 24.67 -11.50
C GLU A 324 19.28 25.42 -12.66
N GLY A 325 20.12 24.70 -13.42
CA GLY A 325 20.76 25.21 -14.64
C GLY A 325 21.97 26.13 -14.43
N ILE A 326 22.30 26.50 -13.18
CA ILE A 326 23.45 27.36 -12.86
C ILE A 326 24.22 26.86 -11.64
N GLN A 327 25.50 27.18 -11.57
CA GLN A 327 26.29 27.02 -10.35
C GLN A 327 26.01 28.20 -9.43
N MET A 328 25.36 27.95 -8.29
CA MET A 328 25.03 29.00 -7.33
C MET A 328 26.14 29.17 -6.30
N VAL A 329 26.88 30.27 -6.44
CA VAL A 329 27.79 30.80 -5.42
C VAL A 329 27.12 32.03 -4.83
N ILE A 330 27.01 32.08 -3.51
CA ILE A 330 26.39 33.19 -2.77
C ILE A 330 27.52 33.91 -2.03
N ASP A 331 27.83 35.13 -2.43
CA ASP A 331 28.70 36.03 -1.68
C ASP A 331 27.93 36.70 -0.55
N ALA A 332 28.25 36.36 0.70
CA ALA A 332 27.57 36.89 1.87
C ALA A 332 27.87 38.39 2.13
N ARG A 333 28.71 39.03 1.31
CA ARG A 333 28.88 40.50 1.33
C ARG A 333 27.74 41.24 0.62
N GLU A 334 27.09 40.57 -0.33
CA GLU A 334 25.99 41.12 -1.14
C GLU A 334 24.60 40.85 -0.52
N VAL A 335 24.56 40.10 0.58
CA VAL A 335 23.36 39.65 1.26
C VAL A 335 23.39 40.11 2.72
N SER A 336 22.25 40.42 3.32
CA SER A 336 22.21 40.74 4.75
C SER A 336 22.24 39.48 5.63
N GLU A 337 22.76 39.59 6.86
CA GLU A 337 22.72 38.48 7.83
C GLU A 337 21.30 37.96 8.06
N MET A 338 20.30 38.86 8.04
CA MET A 338 18.90 38.50 8.20
C MET A 338 18.40 37.62 7.04
N GLU A 339 18.67 38.02 5.79
CA GLU A 339 18.29 37.26 4.61
C GLU A 339 19.00 35.91 4.56
N MET A 340 20.30 35.86 4.87
CA MET A 340 21.05 34.61 4.91
C MET A 340 20.52 33.65 5.97
N ASN A 341 20.20 34.14 7.17
CA ASN A 341 19.62 33.29 8.21
C ASN A 341 18.18 32.87 7.86
N ALA A 342 17.40 33.72 7.20
CA ALA A 342 16.08 33.34 6.69
C ALA A 342 16.18 32.25 5.61
N PHE A 343 17.15 32.36 4.69
CA PHE A 343 17.50 31.34 3.69
C PHE A 343 17.82 29.99 4.33
N CYS A 344 18.61 29.97 5.40
CA CYS A 344 18.97 28.74 6.09
C CYS A 344 17.94 28.21 7.10
N SER A 345 16.99 29.05 7.55
CA SER A 345 16.14 28.79 8.73
C SER A 345 15.44 27.42 8.73
N ASN A 346 14.88 27.01 7.59
CA ASN A 346 14.18 25.73 7.42
C ASN A 346 14.90 24.76 6.47
N ALA A 347 16.10 25.12 5.99
CA ALA A 347 16.80 24.35 4.97
C ALA A 347 17.15 22.95 5.50
N VAL A 348 16.69 21.92 4.82
CA VAL A 348 16.98 20.50 5.11
C VAL A 348 18.00 19.94 4.11
N TYR A 349 17.91 20.37 2.85
CA TYR A 349 18.85 20.08 1.78
C TYR A 349 19.30 21.38 1.12
N MET A 350 20.60 21.51 0.88
CA MET A 350 21.14 22.59 0.05
C MET A 350 22.18 22.07 -0.95
N GLU A 351 22.14 22.64 -2.16
CA GLU A 351 23.19 22.48 -3.19
C GLU A 351 23.63 23.87 -3.68
N VAL A 352 24.58 24.46 -2.96
CA VAL A 352 25.08 25.83 -3.13
C VAL A 352 26.52 25.94 -2.60
N CYS A 353 27.22 27.02 -2.96
CA CYS A 353 28.42 27.46 -2.27
C CYS A 353 28.13 28.80 -1.59
N ILE A 354 28.38 28.92 -0.29
CA ILE A 354 28.24 30.16 0.47
C ILE A 354 29.63 30.65 0.85
N VAL A 355 29.98 31.83 0.37
CA VAL A 355 31.26 32.49 0.64
C VAL A 355 31.01 33.64 1.60
N MET A 356 31.40 33.44 2.85
CA MET A 356 31.33 34.43 3.92
C MET A 356 32.75 34.82 4.33
N THR A 357 33.29 35.83 3.64
CA THR A 357 34.63 36.35 3.87
C THR A 357 34.59 37.83 4.23
N MET A 358 35.26 38.21 5.33
CA MET A 358 35.35 39.60 5.80
C MET A 358 33.98 40.29 5.97
N THR A 359 32.95 39.55 6.37
CA THR A 359 31.62 40.11 6.61
C THR A 359 31.48 40.68 8.03
N ASN A 360 30.43 41.48 8.22
CA ASN A 360 30.02 42.00 9.52
C ASN A 360 29.01 41.10 10.25
N TYR A 361 28.79 39.87 9.76
CA TYR A 361 27.83 38.94 10.34
C TYR A 361 28.22 38.56 11.77
N ARG A 362 27.21 38.39 12.62
CA ARG A 362 27.35 37.89 13.99
C ARG A 362 27.02 36.41 14.09
N SER A 363 26.13 35.92 13.23
CA SER A 363 25.68 34.54 13.20
C SER A 363 25.35 34.01 11.80
N LEU A 364 25.59 32.72 11.59
CA LEU A 364 25.05 31.92 10.49
C LEU A 364 24.32 30.71 11.08
N ARG A 365 23.02 30.56 10.79
CA ARG A 365 22.18 29.54 11.42
C ARG A 365 21.37 28.74 10.41
N CYS A 366 21.73 27.47 10.26
CA CYS A 366 21.06 26.49 9.41
C CYS A 366 20.64 25.27 10.26
N PRO A 367 19.75 25.45 11.26
CA PRO A 367 19.52 24.50 12.36
C PRO A 367 18.90 23.16 11.92
N HIS A 368 18.26 23.12 10.74
CA HIS A 368 17.56 21.94 10.23
C HIS A 368 18.30 21.24 9.10
N LEU A 369 19.51 21.68 8.77
CA LEU A 369 20.27 21.13 7.66
C LEU A 369 20.62 19.66 7.92
N LYS A 370 20.26 18.80 6.97
CA LYS A 370 20.56 17.36 7.00
C LYS A 370 21.43 16.93 5.85
N TYR A 371 21.41 17.64 4.73
CA TYR A 371 22.22 17.34 3.56
C TYR A 371 22.76 18.61 2.92
N ILE A 372 24.04 18.61 2.57
CA ILE A 372 24.71 19.71 1.86
C ILE A 372 25.55 19.14 0.73
N LYS A 373 25.50 19.81 -0.41
CA LYS A 373 26.38 19.56 -1.55
C LYS A 373 26.96 20.88 -2.03
N SER A 374 28.25 20.86 -2.37
CA SER A 374 28.91 22.02 -2.96
C SER A 374 28.30 22.35 -4.33
N CYS A 375 28.27 23.63 -4.70
CA CYS A 375 27.82 24.06 -6.03
C CYS A 375 28.70 23.52 -7.17
N LYS A 376 29.96 23.14 -6.88
CA LYS A 376 30.86 22.48 -7.82
C LYS A 376 31.87 21.57 -7.11
N PRO A 377 32.24 20.41 -7.72
CA PRO A 377 33.22 19.50 -7.15
C PRO A 377 34.54 20.20 -6.78
N GLY A 378 35.11 19.82 -5.64
CA GLY A 378 36.39 20.35 -5.17
C GLY A 378 36.31 21.71 -4.47
N THR A 379 35.12 22.30 -4.32
CA THR A 379 34.95 23.55 -3.53
C THR A 379 34.18 23.33 -2.23
N PRO A 380 34.52 24.07 -1.16
CA PRO A 380 33.71 24.10 0.05
C PRO A 380 32.30 24.61 -0.23
N ALA A 381 31.28 23.91 0.29
CA ALA A 381 29.92 24.42 0.32
C ALA A 381 29.80 25.66 1.23
N PHE A 382 30.62 25.74 2.27
CA PHE A 382 30.76 26.90 3.14
C PHE A 382 32.22 27.34 3.22
N THR A 383 32.51 28.58 2.83
CA THR A 383 33.78 29.25 3.08
C THR A 383 33.55 30.37 4.06
N ILE A 384 34.07 30.24 5.28
CA ILE A 384 33.81 31.14 6.41
C ILE A 384 35.14 31.65 6.95
N VAL A 385 35.61 32.78 6.42
CA VAL A 385 36.98 33.24 6.65
C VAL A 385 37.06 34.72 7.06
N GLN A 386 37.90 35.05 8.03
CA GLN A 386 38.20 36.46 8.41
C GLN A 386 36.98 37.31 8.82
N ASN A 387 35.91 36.71 9.35
CA ASN A 387 34.75 37.43 9.84
C ASN A 387 34.99 37.87 11.29
N SER A 388 35.24 39.17 11.50
CA SER A 388 35.70 39.73 12.78
C SER A 388 34.62 39.77 13.87
N TYR A 389 33.36 39.74 13.47
CA TYR A 389 32.20 39.82 14.37
C TYR A 389 31.47 38.48 14.55
N LEU A 390 31.79 37.47 13.73
CA LEU A 390 31.10 36.20 13.70
C LEU A 390 31.40 35.38 14.96
N SER A 391 30.37 35.13 15.75
CA SER A 391 30.46 34.40 17.03
C SER A 391 29.66 33.11 17.05
N VAL A 392 28.70 32.93 16.12
CA VAL A 392 27.83 31.76 16.07
C VAL A 392 27.82 31.16 14.68
N ILE A 393 28.14 29.87 14.59
CA ILE A 393 27.85 29.03 13.43
C ILE A 393 27.02 27.87 13.95
N GLU A 394 25.78 27.78 13.46
CA GLU A 394 24.85 26.73 13.83
C GLU A 394 24.56 25.88 12.60
N ILE A 395 25.33 24.80 12.45
CA ILE A 395 25.15 23.75 11.44
C ILE A 395 25.12 22.43 12.20
N PRO A 396 24.10 21.56 12.01
CA PRO A 396 24.02 20.30 12.73
C PRO A 396 25.25 19.42 12.49
N PRO A 397 25.75 18.70 13.51
CA PRO A 397 26.97 17.89 13.39
C PRO A 397 26.79 16.66 12.50
N ASN A 398 25.55 16.22 12.27
CA ASN A 398 25.22 15.02 11.50
C ASN A 398 24.76 15.34 10.06
N VAL A 399 25.19 16.48 9.50
CA VAL A 399 24.91 16.81 8.10
C VAL A 399 25.59 15.80 7.18
N HIS A 400 24.82 15.20 6.28
CA HIS A 400 25.31 14.32 5.23
C HIS A 400 25.84 15.13 4.04
N TYR A 401 26.89 14.62 3.40
CA TYR A 401 27.49 15.23 2.22
C TYR A 401 28.21 14.18 1.35
N PRO A 402 28.46 14.47 0.06
CA PRO A 402 29.16 13.54 -0.83
C PRO A 402 30.55 13.13 -0.30
N LYS A 403 30.90 11.86 -0.49
CA LYS A 403 32.23 11.34 -0.10
C LYS A 403 33.33 12.09 -0.84
N ASN A 404 34.42 12.40 -0.14
CA ASN A 404 35.60 13.10 -0.64
C ASN A 404 35.38 14.59 -1.01
N GLU A 405 34.24 15.19 -0.64
CA GLU A 405 34.05 16.64 -0.73
C GLU A 405 34.48 17.33 0.56
N LYS A 406 35.20 18.45 0.43
CA LYS A 406 35.38 19.40 1.53
C LYS A 406 34.13 20.25 1.59
N ILE A 407 33.43 20.28 2.71
CA ILE A 407 32.18 21.02 2.84
C ILE A 407 32.36 22.34 3.58
N LEU A 408 33.25 22.37 4.57
CA LEU A 408 33.49 23.54 5.40
C LEU A 408 34.97 23.95 5.29
N LEU A 409 35.19 25.22 5.00
CA LEU A 409 36.47 25.90 5.17
C LEU A 409 36.25 27.04 6.17
N VAL A 410 36.74 26.88 7.40
CA VAL A 410 36.59 27.86 8.47
C VAL A 410 37.97 28.33 8.91
N GLY A 411 38.23 29.63 8.95
CA GLY A 411 39.53 30.14 9.36
C GLY A 411 39.56 31.63 9.72
N MET A 412 40.47 32.01 10.60
CA MET A 412 40.75 33.42 10.93
C MET A 412 39.53 34.24 11.45
N ASN A 413 38.51 33.58 12.00
CA ASN A 413 37.34 34.25 12.60
C ASN A 413 37.60 34.47 14.11
N ARG A 414 37.80 35.72 14.53
CA ARG A 414 38.33 36.05 15.88
C ARG A 414 37.40 35.68 17.04
N LYS A 415 36.08 35.62 16.81
CA LYS A 415 35.07 35.46 17.86
C LYS A 415 34.41 34.08 17.87
N ILE A 416 34.79 33.16 16.98
CA ILE A 416 34.30 31.78 17.02
C ILE A 416 35.09 31.04 18.12
N PRO A 417 34.42 30.45 19.12
CA PRO A 417 35.09 29.63 20.11
C PRO A 417 35.83 28.46 19.44
N SER A 418 37.08 28.22 19.82
CA SER A 418 37.90 27.12 19.29
C SER A 418 37.28 25.73 19.52
N ALA A 419 36.39 25.59 20.51
CA ALA A 419 35.62 24.37 20.76
C ALA A 419 34.57 24.05 19.67
N ASN A 420 34.21 25.01 18.82
CA ASN A 420 33.21 24.85 17.74
C ASN A 420 33.86 24.58 16.36
N ILE A 421 35.19 24.41 16.32
CA ILE A 421 35.97 24.11 15.12
C ILE A 421 36.65 22.75 15.34
N GLN A 422 35.93 21.65 15.09
CA GLN A 422 36.49 20.29 15.01
C GLN A 422 36.08 19.64 13.69
#